data_AF-A0A6A8D7B8-F1
#
_entry.id   AF-A0A6A8D7B8-F1
#
_cell.length_a   1.000
_cell.length_b   1.000
_cell.length_c   1.000
_cell.angle_alpha   90.00
_cell.angle_beta   90.00
_cell.angle_gamma   90.00
#
_symmetry.space_group_name_H-M   'P 1'
#
loop_
_entity.id
_entity.type
_entity.pdbx_description
1 polymer ?
#
loop_
_entity_poly.entity_id
_entity_poly.type
_entity_poly.pdbx_seq_one_letter_code
_entity_poly.pdbx_strand_id
1 'polypeptide(L)'
;MNKWIIVGLLLLVTLGTGWYYISQNYFFNPITFEKDNVTYLDWSFYQNPLQIDYMVRNENHKWETTSIREKEEIHYVFNKLKEANPLFNKDLEFDQNETKIKILIRHMKSESKGSVLLGAEGTTEILFLHPTNPENPGAVEITGQLKELINKRISQGTLD
;
A
#
# COMPACT_ATOMS: atom_id res chain seq x y z
N MET A 1 -49.02 1.81 10.23
CA MET A 1 -47.54 1.84 10.44
C MET A 1 -47.17 3.22 10.96
N ASN A 2 -46.47 3.31 12.10
CA ASN A 2 -46.09 4.60 12.68
C ASN A 2 -45.16 5.35 11.70
N LYS A 3 -45.42 6.62 11.42
CA LYS A 3 -44.61 7.43 10.49
C LYS A 3 -43.13 7.45 10.90
N TRP A 4 -42.84 7.37 12.19
CA TRP A 4 -41.48 7.24 12.72
C TRP A 4 -40.79 5.93 12.36
N ILE A 5 -41.53 4.82 12.23
CA ILE A 5 -40.99 3.54 11.76
C ILE A 5 -40.58 3.64 10.29
N ILE A 6 -41.40 4.32 9.48
CA ILE A 6 -41.10 4.53 8.05
C ILE A 6 -39.84 5.38 7.89
N VAL A 7 -39.74 6.49 8.65
CA VAL A 7 -38.55 7.35 8.64
C VAL A 7 -37.31 6.58 9.10
N GLY A 8 -37.41 5.79 10.17
CA GLY A 8 -36.31 4.97 10.66
C GLY A 8 -35.83 3.94 9.63
N LEU A 9 -36.75 3.28 8.93
CA LEU A 9 -36.41 2.34 7.85
C LEU A 9 -35.73 3.03 6.68
N LEU A 10 -36.22 4.20 6.25
CA LEU A 10 -35.61 4.96 5.16
C LEU A 10 -34.17 5.39 5.51
N LEU A 11 -33.94 5.83 6.75
CA LEU A 11 -32.59 6.17 7.23
C LEU A 11 -31.65 4.97 7.21
N LEU A 12 -32.10 3.82 7.71
CA LEU A 12 -31.30 2.58 7.71
C LEU A 12 -30.93 2.15 6.29
N VAL A 13 -31.88 2.21 5.35
CA VAL A 13 -31.61 1.87 3.94
C VAL A 13 -30.59 2.83 3.35
N THR A 14 -30.73 4.14 3.61
CA THR A 14 -29.82 5.17 3.07
C THR A 14 -28.40 5.00 3.61
N LEU A 15 -28.26 4.71 4.90
CA LEU A 15 -26.96 4.44 5.51
C LEU A 15 -26.34 3.14 4.98
N GLY A 16 -27.16 2.10 4.83
CA GLY A 16 -26.72 0.81 4.30
C GLY A 16 -26.22 0.90 2.86
N THR A 17 -26.93 1.61 1.98
CA THR A 17 -26.50 1.80 0.58
C THR A 17 -25.27 2.69 0.49
N GLY A 18 -25.16 3.73 1.33
CA GLY A 18 -23.96 4.56 1.42
C GLY A 18 -22.73 3.76 1.86
N TRP A 19 -22.88 2.92 2.90
CA TRP A 19 -21.81 2.03 3.36
C TRP A 19 -21.37 1.03 2.29
N TYR A 20 -22.34 0.40 1.62
CA TYR A 20 -22.07 -0.52 0.53
C TYR A 20 -21.31 0.17 -0.62
N TYR A 21 -21.77 1.34 -1.06
CA TYR A 21 -21.09 2.14 -2.10
C TYR A 21 -19.64 2.45 -1.74
N ILE A 22 -19.39 2.92 -0.51
CA ILE A 22 -18.05 3.20 -0.01
C ILE A 22 -17.16 1.96 -0.10
N SER A 23 -17.64 0.81 0.40
CA SER A 23 -16.85 -0.43 0.44
C SER A 23 -16.45 -0.96 -0.93
N GLN A 24 -17.26 -0.69 -1.96
CA GLN A 24 -17.00 -1.13 -3.33
C GLN A 24 -16.05 -0.18 -4.06
N ASN A 25 -16.19 1.13 -3.85
CA ASN A 25 -15.46 2.13 -4.64
C ASN A 25 -14.14 2.58 -4.01
N TYR A 26 -14.04 2.51 -2.68
CA TYR A 26 -12.87 3.00 -1.96
C TYR A 26 -12.19 1.88 -1.18
N PHE A 27 -10.87 1.93 -1.15
CA PHE A 27 -10.04 0.98 -0.43
C PHE A 27 -10.10 1.23 1.08
N PHE A 28 -10.07 2.50 1.48
CA PHE A 28 -10.23 2.94 2.86
C PHE A 28 -11.62 3.54 3.12
N ASN A 29 -12.09 3.40 4.36
CA ASN A 29 -13.34 4.00 4.78
C ASN A 29 -13.14 5.50 5.12
N PRO A 30 -13.88 6.43 4.51
CA PRO A 30 -13.72 7.88 4.74
C PRO A 30 -13.97 8.31 6.18
N ILE A 31 -14.73 7.55 6.96
CA ILE A 31 -15.07 7.89 8.35
C ILE A 31 -13.93 7.54 9.31
N THR A 32 -13.22 6.44 9.05
CA THR A 32 -12.16 5.92 9.94
C THR A 32 -10.75 6.12 9.36
N PHE A 33 -10.63 6.76 8.20
CA PHE A 33 -9.35 6.99 7.57
C PHE A 33 -8.61 8.14 8.25
N GLU A 34 -7.40 7.86 8.69
CA GLU A 34 -6.47 8.85 9.22
C GLU A 34 -5.21 8.86 8.35
N LYS A 35 -4.72 10.05 8.06
CA LYS A 35 -3.48 10.23 7.30
C LYS A 35 -2.28 9.94 8.19
N ASP A 36 -1.28 9.31 7.60
CA ASP A 36 0.02 9.09 8.22
C ASP A 36 1.12 9.10 7.13
N ASN A 37 2.35 8.75 7.51
CA ASN A 37 3.50 8.77 6.60
C ASN A 37 3.40 7.71 5.47
N VAL A 38 2.56 6.69 5.61
CA VAL A 38 2.33 5.63 4.62
C VAL A 38 1.08 5.93 3.78
N THR A 39 0.01 6.41 4.42
CA THR A 39 -1.23 6.84 3.76
C THR A 39 -1.41 8.35 3.82
N TYR A 40 -0.52 9.09 3.15
CA TYR A 40 -0.42 10.55 3.23
C TYR A 40 -1.43 11.30 2.32
N LEU A 41 -2.00 10.62 1.32
CA LEU A 41 -3.02 11.20 0.43
C LEU A 41 -4.40 11.22 1.11
N ASP A 42 -5.36 11.98 0.58
CA ASP A 42 -6.76 11.86 1.02
C ASP A 42 -7.31 10.47 0.71
N TRP A 43 -8.23 9.98 1.54
CA TRP A 43 -8.88 8.66 1.36
C TRP A 43 -9.46 8.49 -0.06
N SER A 44 -9.91 9.58 -0.68
CA SER A 44 -10.52 9.60 -2.01
C SER A 44 -9.53 9.29 -3.14
N PHE A 45 -8.22 9.32 -2.91
CA PHE A 45 -7.22 8.86 -3.86
C PHE A 45 -7.08 7.34 -3.90
N TYR A 46 -7.42 6.66 -2.80
CA TYR A 46 -7.34 5.20 -2.67
C TYR A 46 -8.63 4.54 -3.19
N GLN A 47 -8.90 4.72 -4.48
CA GLN A 47 -10.05 4.12 -5.17
C GLN A 47 -9.72 2.70 -5.64
N ASN A 48 -10.71 1.82 -5.60
CA ASN A 48 -10.56 0.47 -6.16
C ASN A 48 -10.63 0.51 -7.71
N PRO A 49 -9.93 -0.38 -8.42
CA PRO A 49 -9.02 -1.40 -7.89
C PRO A 49 -7.61 -0.85 -7.63
N LEU A 50 -6.99 -1.31 -6.53
CA LEU A 50 -5.57 -1.11 -6.25
C LEU A 50 -4.74 -2.32 -6.72
N GLN A 51 -3.47 -2.07 -6.99
CA GLN A 51 -2.47 -3.09 -7.29
C GLN A 51 -1.20 -2.77 -6.50
N ILE A 52 -0.53 -3.81 -6.00
CA ILE A 52 0.83 -3.72 -5.47
C ILE A 52 1.79 -4.42 -6.43
N ASP A 53 2.88 -3.74 -6.78
CA ASP A 53 3.99 -4.27 -7.56
C ASP A 53 5.18 -4.50 -6.63
N TYR A 54 5.68 -5.73 -6.58
CA TYR A 54 6.96 -6.06 -5.96
C TYR A 54 8.00 -6.17 -7.07
N MET A 55 9.04 -5.36 -6.99
CA MET A 55 10.06 -5.27 -8.03
C MET A 55 11.42 -5.60 -7.43
N VAL A 56 12.19 -6.42 -8.13
CA VAL A 56 13.57 -6.75 -7.78
C VAL A 56 14.48 -6.46 -8.97
N ARG A 57 15.66 -5.90 -8.69
CA ARG A 57 16.65 -5.62 -9.73
C ARG A 57 17.55 -6.83 -9.92
N ASN A 58 17.50 -7.42 -11.11
CA ASN A 58 18.33 -8.57 -11.46
C ASN A 58 19.77 -8.18 -11.82
N GLU A 59 20.60 -9.19 -12.08
CA GLU A 59 22.02 -9.03 -12.47
C GLU A 59 22.21 -8.18 -13.73
N ASN A 60 21.24 -8.25 -14.67
CA ASN A 60 21.22 -7.45 -15.90
C ASN A 60 20.70 -6.02 -15.69
N HIS A 61 20.57 -5.59 -14.43
CA HIS A 61 20.07 -4.27 -14.03
C HIS A 61 18.62 -3.97 -14.46
N LYS A 62 17.86 -4.99 -14.87
CA LYS A 62 16.43 -4.89 -15.20
C LYS A 62 15.58 -5.14 -13.97
N TRP A 63 14.39 -4.55 -13.96
CA TRP A 63 13.40 -4.79 -12.93
C TRP A 63 12.50 -5.96 -13.33
N GLU A 64 12.51 -7.02 -12.55
CA GLU A 64 11.49 -8.07 -12.57
C GLU A 64 10.36 -7.66 -11.65
N THR A 65 9.12 -7.90 -12.04
CA THR A 65 7.93 -7.37 -11.35
C THR A 65 6.91 -8.46 -11.13
N THR A 66 6.47 -8.61 -9.87
CA THR A 66 5.32 -9.41 -9.48
C THR A 66 4.20 -8.49 -9.04
N SER A 67 3.05 -8.55 -9.71
CA SER A 67 1.90 -7.68 -9.45
C SER A 67 0.75 -8.44 -8.79
N ILE A 68 0.23 -7.91 -7.68
CA ILE A 68 -0.86 -8.51 -6.90
C ILE A 68 -2.02 -7.51 -6.78
N ARG A 69 -3.26 -8.00 -6.94
CA ARG A 69 -4.51 -7.21 -6.82
C ARG A 69 -5.39 -7.65 -5.66
N GLU A 70 -4.91 -8.60 -4.86
CA GLU A 70 -5.63 -9.10 -3.68
C GLU A 70 -5.73 -8.00 -2.62
N LYS A 71 -6.96 -7.64 -2.26
CA LYS A 71 -7.24 -6.51 -1.34
C LYS A 71 -6.64 -6.77 0.04
N GLU A 72 -6.68 -8.02 0.48
CA GLU A 72 -6.16 -8.49 1.76
C GLU A 72 -4.65 -8.30 1.86
N GLU A 73 -3.92 -8.62 0.80
CA GLU A 73 -2.47 -8.43 0.76
C GLU A 73 -2.09 -6.95 0.74
N ILE A 74 -2.80 -6.13 -0.04
CA ILE A 74 -2.55 -4.69 -0.08
C ILE A 74 -2.83 -4.05 1.29
N HIS A 75 -3.90 -4.46 1.98
CA HIS A 75 -4.20 -4.01 3.35
C HIS A 75 -3.10 -4.42 4.32
N TYR A 76 -2.66 -5.68 4.21
CA TYR A 76 -1.60 -6.22 5.03
C TYR A 76 -0.29 -5.42 4.87
N VAL A 77 0.11 -5.10 3.63
CA VAL A 77 1.31 -4.29 3.37
C VAL A 77 1.16 -2.88 3.95
N PHE A 78 0.02 -2.20 3.73
CA PHE A 78 -0.21 -0.89 4.34
C PHE A 78 -0.06 -0.95 5.87
N ASN A 79 -0.71 -1.91 6.52
CA ASN A 79 -0.66 -2.04 7.97
C ASN A 79 0.76 -2.32 8.46
N LYS A 80 1.49 -3.22 7.81
CA LYS A 80 2.86 -3.54 8.22
C LYS A 80 3.84 -2.41 8.00
N LEU A 81 3.68 -1.62 6.94
CA LEU A 81 4.50 -0.42 6.74
C LEU A 81 4.20 0.65 7.79
N LYS A 82 2.94 0.77 8.26
CA LYS A 82 2.57 1.68 9.35
C LYS A 82 3.09 1.24 10.71
N GLU A 83 3.15 -0.08 10.94
CA GLU A 83 3.71 -0.70 12.15
C GLU A 83 5.24 -0.75 12.17
N ALA A 84 5.89 -0.57 11.01
CA ALA A 84 7.33 -0.73 10.87
C ALA A 84 8.09 0.34 11.66
N ASN A 85 9.24 -0.05 12.21
CA ASN A 85 10.07 0.85 12.99
C ASN A 85 10.67 1.93 12.08
N PRO A 86 10.38 3.21 12.31
CA PRO A 86 10.99 4.28 11.55
C PRO A 86 12.47 4.42 11.91
N LEU A 87 13.32 4.52 10.89
CA LEU A 87 14.76 4.69 11.03
C LEU A 87 15.11 6.17 10.89
N PHE A 88 14.91 6.93 11.96
CA PHE A 88 15.33 8.33 12.03
C PHE A 88 16.84 8.46 12.26
N ASN A 89 17.50 9.36 11.55
CA ASN A 89 18.89 9.80 11.81
C ASN A 89 19.97 8.69 11.85
N LYS A 90 19.74 7.55 11.20
CA LYS A 90 20.82 6.59 10.95
C LYS A 90 21.51 6.95 9.64
N ASP A 91 22.84 7.03 9.66
CA ASP A 91 23.63 6.97 8.44
C ASP A 91 23.44 5.57 7.84
N LEU A 92 22.42 5.45 7.00
CA LEU A 92 22.09 4.20 6.33
C LEU A 92 23.09 4.00 5.19
N GLU A 93 24.14 3.24 5.48
CA GLU A 93 25.04 2.73 4.47
C GLU A 93 24.40 1.52 3.78
N PHE A 94 24.21 1.61 2.47
CA PHE A 94 23.79 0.47 1.65
C PHE A 94 25.00 -0.15 1.00
N ASP A 95 25.16 -1.46 1.18
CA ASP A 95 26.07 -2.21 0.32
C ASP A 95 25.54 -2.12 -1.12
N GLN A 96 26.39 -1.68 -2.05
CA GLN A 96 26.02 -1.62 -3.47
C GLN A 96 25.73 -3.01 -4.05
N ASN A 97 26.15 -4.07 -3.36
CA ASN A 97 25.90 -5.46 -3.71
C ASN A 97 24.56 -5.99 -3.15
N GLU A 98 23.87 -5.26 -2.28
CA GLU A 98 22.56 -5.70 -1.78
C GLU A 98 21.50 -5.70 -2.88
N THR A 99 20.61 -6.70 -2.81
CA THR A 99 19.48 -6.84 -3.71
C THR A 99 18.55 -5.62 -3.58
N LYS A 100 18.51 -4.82 -4.65
CA LYS A 100 17.64 -3.65 -4.70
C LYS A 100 16.21 -4.06 -5.00
N ILE A 101 15.31 -3.62 -4.14
CA ILE A 101 13.87 -3.84 -4.29
C ILE A 101 13.11 -2.53 -4.39
N LYS A 102 11.93 -2.59 -5.00
CA LYS A 102 10.96 -1.51 -5.06
C LYS A 102 9.55 -2.07 -4.90
N ILE A 103 8.76 -1.42 -4.06
CA ILE A 103 7.35 -1.75 -3.83
C ILE A 103 6.52 -0.56 -4.24
N LEU A 104 5.53 -0.76 -5.10
CA LEU A 104 4.64 0.32 -5.57
C LEU A 104 3.19 -0.07 -5.38
N ILE A 105 2.42 0.72 -4.64
CA ILE A 105 0.97 0.60 -4.58
C ILE A 105 0.36 1.63 -5.52
N ARG A 106 -0.49 1.18 -6.44
CA ARG A 106 -1.06 1.98 -7.52
C ARG A 106 -2.57 1.89 -7.56
N HIS A 107 -3.21 2.99 -7.97
CA HIS A 107 -4.59 2.96 -8.43
C HIS A 107 -4.64 2.63 -9.92
N MET A 108 -5.35 1.57 -10.25
CA MET A 108 -5.51 1.07 -11.62
C MET A 108 -6.77 1.66 -12.27
N LYS A 109 -6.63 2.81 -12.92
CA LYS A 109 -7.72 3.42 -13.73
C LYS A 109 -7.92 2.75 -15.09
N SER A 110 -6.96 1.97 -15.58
CA SER A 110 -6.93 1.27 -16.88
C SER A 110 -5.82 0.19 -16.88
N GLU A 111 -5.71 -0.62 -17.93
CA GLU A 111 -4.63 -1.63 -18.10
C GLU A 111 -3.22 -1.03 -18.25
N SER A 112 -3.10 0.29 -18.38
CA SER A 112 -1.80 0.99 -18.36
C SER A 112 -1.33 1.29 -16.93
N LYS A 113 -0.02 1.59 -16.79
CA LYS A 113 0.65 1.87 -15.50
C LYS A 113 -0.16 2.88 -14.67
N GLY A 114 -0.80 2.39 -13.62
CA GLY A 114 -1.64 3.18 -12.72
C GLY A 114 -0.89 4.28 -11.97
N SER A 115 -1.64 5.22 -11.39
CA SER A 115 -1.08 6.30 -10.58
C SER A 115 -0.48 5.72 -9.30
N VAL A 116 0.80 6.01 -9.03
CA VAL A 116 1.47 5.56 -7.80
C VAL A 116 0.89 6.34 -6.62
N LEU A 117 0.35 5.61 -5.64
CA LEU A 117 -0.18 6.16 -4.39
C LEU A 117 0.85 6.07 -3.27
N LEU A 118 1.64 4.99 -3.26
CA LEU A 118 2.76 4.78 -2.35
C LEU A 118 3.89 4.12 -3.12
N GLY A 119 5.10 4.65 -3.01
CA GLY A 119 6.31 3.95 -3.42
C GLY A 119 7.17 3.61 -2.21
N ALA A 120 7.94 2.55 -2.32
CA ALA A 120 9.02 2.25 -1.40
C ALA A 120 10.21 1.68 -2.19
N GLU A 121 11.43 2.07 -1.87
CA GLU A 121 12.63 1.50 -2.50
C GLU A 121 13.75 1.30 -1.49
N GLY A 122 14.61 0.32 -1.73
CA GLY A 122 15.69 -0.01 -0.80
C GLY A 122 16.12 -1.45 -0.99
N THR A 123 16.22 -2.18 0.12
CA THR A 123 16.65 -3.58 0.18
C THR A 123 15.63 -4.41 0.95
N THR A 124 15.85 -5.71 1.09
CA THR A 124 14.94 -6.60 1.81
C THR A 124 14.89 -6.32 3.31
N GLU A 125 15.80 -5.50 3.83
CA GLU A 125 15.88 -5.11 5.23
C GLU A 125 15.35 -3.70 5.49
N ILE A 126 15.51 -2.79 4.53
CA ILE A 126 15.23 -1.37 4.73
C ILE A 126 14.53 -0.80 3.49
N LEU A 127 13.42 -0.11 3.70
CA LEU A 127 12.69 0.58 2.64
C LEU A 127 12.55 2.07 2.93
N PHE A 128 12.84 2.90 1.94
CA PHE A 128 12.51 4.32 1.93
C PHE A 128 11.15 4.54 1.30
N LEU A 129 10.23 5.12 2.06
CA LEU A 129 8.87 5.42 1.59
C LEU A 129 8.85 6.70 0.76
N HIS A 130 8.17 6.68 -0.39
CA HIS A 130 8.03 7.80 -1.32
C HIS A 130 6.56 8.17 -1.57
N PRO A 131 6.25 9.49 -1.70
CA PRO A 131 7.13 10.63 -1.46
C PRO A 131 7.53 10.71 0.02
N THR A 132 8.82 10.88 0.27
CA THR A 132 9.34 11.17 1.61
C THR A 132 8.90 12.59 1.96
N ASN A 133 8.40 12.80 3.18
CA ASN A 133 8.42 14.15 3.75
C ASN A 133 9.91 14.55 3.82
N PRO A 134 10.35 15.68 3.22
CA PRO A 134 11.75 16.10 3.29
C PRO A 134 12.25 16.30 4.74
N GLU A 135 11.36 16.54 5.70
CA GLU A 135 11.69 16.65 7.13
C GLU A 135 11.72 15.30 7.86
N ASN A 136 11.24 14.24 7.21
CA ASN A 136 11.21 12.89 7.76
C ASN A 136 11.37 11.88 6.62
N PRO A 137 12.61 11.60 6.17
CA PRO A 137 12.86 10.59 5.18
C PRO A 137 12.46 9.23 5.78
N GLY A 138 11.25 8.78 5.45
CA GLY A 138 10.58 7.63 6.06
C GLY A 138 11.21 6.31 5.66
N ALA A 139 12.46 6.11 6.06
CA ALA A 139 13.09 4.80 6.07
C ALA A 139 12.43 3.95 7.15
N VAL A 140 12.06 2.73 6.80
CA VAL A 140 11.47 1.77 7.73
C VAL A 140 12.25 0.46 7.67
N GLU A 141 12.45 -0.14 8.84
CA GLU A 141 13.02 -1.48 8.95
C GLU A 141 11.96 -2.53 8.62
N ILE A 142 12.30 -3.46 7.74
CA ILE A 142 11.43 -4.53 7.27
C ILE A 142 11.77 -5.82 8.00
N THR A 143 10.89 -6.23 8.90
CA THR A 143 11.11 -7.41 9.75
C THR A 143 9.95 -8.41 9.68
N GLY A 144 10.22 -9.63 10.16
CA GLY A 144 9.22 -10.68 10.35
C GLY A 144 8.43 -11.01 9.08
N GLN A 145 7.11 -11.09 9.23
CA GLN A 145 6.21 -11.56 8.17
C GLN A 145 6.16 -10.64 6.94
N LEU A 146 6.44 -9.33 7.07
CA LEU A 146 6.51 -8.45 5.90
C LEU A 146 7.73 -8.77 5.04
N LYS A 147 8.88 -9.01 5.69
CA LYS A 147 10.10 -9.47 5.02
C LYS A 147 9.89 -10.80 4.30
N GLU A 148 9.27 -11.77 4.97
CA GLU A 148 8.94 -13.08 4.38
C GLU A 148 8.03 -12.94 3.17
N LEU A 149 7.00 -12.10 3.24
CA LEU A 149 6.10 -11.82 2.13
C LEU A 149 6.85 -11.24 0.94
N ILE A 150 7.67 -10.20 1.16
CA ILE A 150 8.45 -9.55 0.11
C ILE A 150 9.39 -10.57 -0.54
N ASN A 151 10.14 -11.33 0.25
CA ASN A 151 11.06 -12.35 -0.23
C ASN A 151 10.37 -13.44 -1.05
N LYS A 152 9.17 -13.85 -0.63
CA LYS A 152 8.32 -14.78 -1.38
C LYS A 152 7.92 -14.19 -2.73
N ARG A 153 7.48 -12.93 -2.76
CA ARG A 153 6.99 -12.28 -3.98
C ARG A 153 8.12 -11.99 -4.98
N ILE A 154 9.28 -11.53 -4.52
CA ILE A 154 10.43 -11.31 -5.42
C ILE A 154 10.96 -12.62 -6.01
N SER A 155 10.98 -13.71 -5.24
CA SER A 155 11.41 -15.02 -5.72
C SER A 155 10.46 -15.60 -6.78
N GLN A 156 9.18 -15.18 -6.79
CA GLN A 156 8.22 -15.57 -7.82
C GLN A 156 8.49 -14.86 -9.15
N GLY A 157 8.97 -13.61 -9.12
CA GLY A 157 9.31 -12.84 -10.30
C GLY A 157 10.62 -13.26 -10.99
N THR A 158 11.52 -13.94 -10.27
CA THR A 158 12.83 -14.39 -10.76
C THR A 158 12.82 -15.76 -11.45
N LEU A 159 11.67 -16.43 -11.52
CA LEU A 159 11.54 -17.80 -12.05
C LEU A 159 10.96 -17.88 -13.47
N ASP A 160 10.72 -16.73 -14.11
CA ASP A 160 10.26 -16.60 -15.51
C ASP A 160 11.39 -16.09 -16.44
#